data_AF-A0A9N9LES8-F1
#
_entry.id   AF-A0A9N9LES8-F1
#
_cell.length_a   1.000
_cell.length_b   1.000
_cell.length_c   1.000
_cell.angle_alpha   90.00
_cell.angle_beta   90.00
_cell.angle_gamma   90.00
#
_symmetry.space_group_name_H-M   'P 1'
#
loop_
_entity.id
_entity.type
_entity.pdbx_description
1 polymer ?
#
loop_
_entity_poly.entity_id
_entity_poly.type
_entity_poly.pdbx_seq_one_letter_code
_entity_poly.pdbx_strand_id
1 'polypeptide(L)'
;MSRKLLGLMHENDLEGNHLAKEMAPSTLALLHRLKPAFAPIPTWFDREWSGERLEKLFNPGERKDSGGSGSPFGPATGGRFEGASWGTRGGIGTELYDAWLGRDANGWGGTKWEKENGRVCLPLLLLSPFEDKGRHRYSS
;
A
#
# COMPACT_ATOMS: atom_id res chain seq x y z
N MET A 1 -12.87 -4.22 -7.97
CA MET A 1 -12.95 -5.64 -8.36
C MET A 1 -14.39 -6.00 -8.75
N SER A 2 -14.60 -7.00 -9.61
CA SER A 2 -15.94 -7.45 -10.00
C SER A 2 -16.50 -8.46 -9.00
N ARG A 3 -17.83 -8.47 -8.82
CA ARG A 3 -18.52 -9.45 -7.96
C ARG A 3 -18.20 -10.90 -8.35
N LYS A 4 -18.08 -11.17 -9.65
CA LYS A 4 -17.76 -12.49 -10.18
C LYS A 4 -16.38 -12.98 -9.73
N LEU A 5 -15.36 -12.12 -9.80
CA LEU A 5 -14.01 -12.48 -9.37
C LEU A 5 -13.93 -12.70 -7.86
N LEU A 6 -14.65 -11.89 -7.07
CA LEU A 6 -14.74 -12.09 -5.62
C LEU A 6 -15.41 -13.42 -5.25
N GLY A 7 -16.46 -13.83 -5.98
CA GLY A 7 -17.08 -15.13 -5.80
C GLY A 7 -16.12 -16.29 -6.06
N LEU A 8 -15.38 -16.22 -7.17
CA LEU A 8 -14.37 -17.23 -7.51
C LEU A 8 -13.24 -17.31 -6.47
N MET A 9 -12.79 -16.17 -5.95
CA MET A 9 -11.80 -16.13 -4.87
C MET A 9 -12.32 -16.81 -3.60
N HIS A 10 -13.59 -16.58 -3.26
CA HIS A 10 -14.21 -17.19 -2.10
C HIS A 10 -14.37 -18.71 -2.27
N GLU A 11 -14.88 -19.16 -3.42
CA GLU A 11 -15.03 -20.58 -3.73
C GLU A 11 -13.67 -21.31 -3.70
N ASN A 12 -12.65 -20.74 -4.34
CA ASN A 12 -11.30 -21.29 -4.35
C ASN A 12 -10.69 -21.40 -2.94
N ASP A 13 -10.98 -20.44 -2.05
CA ASP A 13 -10.52 -20.48 -0.66
C ASP A 13 -11.26 -21.57 0.15
N LEU A 14 -12.57 -21.75 -0.08
CA LEU A 14 -13.37 -22.83 0.52
C LEU A 14 -12.92 -24.23 0.07
N GLU A 15 -12.42 -24.35 -1.16
CA GLU A 15 -11.81 -25.58 -1.68
C GLU A 15 -10.41 -25.87 -1.10
N GLY A 16 -9.86 -24.98 -0.27
CA GLY A 16 -8.55 -25.11 0.36
C GLY A 16 -7.37 -24.71 -0.54
N ASN A 17 -7.64 -24.12 -1.71
CA ASN A 17 -6.62 -23.64 -2.64
C ASN A 17 -6.13 -22.24 -2.24
N HIS A 18 -5.50 -22.12 -1.07
CA HIS A 18 -5.08 -20.81 -0.57
C HIS A 18 -4.05 -20.14 -1.50
N LEU A 19 -4.39 -18.92 -1.92
CA LEU A 19 -3.50 -18.04 -2.66
C LEU A 19 -3.26 -16.78 -1.83
N ALA A 20 -2.05 -16.22 -1.90
CA ALA A 20 -1.78 -14.91 -1.32
C ALA A 20 -2.77 -13.88 -1.90
N LYS A 21 -3.29 -13.00 -1.05
CA LYS A 21 -4.33 -12.02 -1.40
C LYS A 21 -3.94 -11.14 -2.60
N GLU A 22 -2.65 -10.87 -2.76
CA GLU A 22 -2.08 -10.08 -3.85
C GLU A 22 -2.05 -10.82 -5.18
N MET A 23 -2.01 -12.16 -5.15
CA MET A 23 -1.90 -13.02 -6.33
C MET A 23 -3.25 -13.63 -6.73
N ALA A 24 -4.15 -13.85 -5.78
CA ALA A 24 -5.44 -14.50 -6.03
C ALA A 24 -6.28 -13.83 -7.15
N PRO A 25 -6.42 -12.48 -7.22
CA PRO A 25 -7.23 -11.84 -8.24
C PRO A 25 -6.72 -12.09 -9.66
N SER A 26 -5.41 -11.98 -9.89
CA SER A 26 -4.81 -12.15 -11.22
C SER A 26 -4.77 -13.62 -11.62
N THR A 27 -4.42 -14.52 -10.70
CA THR A 27 -4.41 -15.96 -10.93
C THR A 27 -5.78 -16.50 -11.29
N LEU A 28 -6.82 -16.18 -10.49
CA LEU A 28 -8.17 -16.67 -10.75
C LEU A 28 -8.81 -16.00 -11.96
N ALA A 29 -8.49 -14.73 -12.23
CA ALA A 29 -8.91 -14.11 -13.49
C ALA A 29 -8.35 -14.87 -14.70
N LEU A 30 -7.08 -15.26 -14.66
CA LEU A 30 -6.44 -16.04 -15.72
C LEU A 30 -7.07 -17.44 -15.86
N LEU A 31 -7.18 -18.19 -14.74
CA LEU A 31 -7.71 -19.56 -14.75
C LEU A 31 -9.16 -19.64 -15.24
N HIS A 32 -9.99 -18.65 -14.88
CA HIS A 32 -11.39 -18.59 -15.27
C HIS A 32 -11.66 -17.75 -16.53
N ARG A 33 -10.62 -17.43 -17.31
CA ARG A 33 -10.70 -16.69 -18.59
C ARG A 33 -11.45 -15.35 -18.46
N LEU A 34 -11.29 -14.68 -17.33
CA LEU A 34 -11.79 -13.32 -17.12
C LEU A 34 -10.81 -12.32 -17.71
N LYS A 35 -11.34 -11.20 -18.22
CA LYS A 35 -10.50 -10.07 -18.61
C LYS A 35 -10.10 -9.29 -17.35
N PRO A 36 -8.82 -9.29 -16.94
CA PRO A 36 -8.37 -8.45 -15.85
C PRO A 36 -8.42 -6.98 -16.29
N ALA A 37 -9.03 -6.14 -15.46
CA ALA A 37 -8.94 -4.69 -15.58
C ALA A 37 -8.30 -4.16 -14.30
N PHE A 38 -7.14 -3.53 -14.44
CA PHE A 38 -6.44 -2.88 -13.34
C PHE A 38 -6.73 -1.38 -13.41
N ALA A 39 -7.33 -0.85 -12.36
CA ALA A 39 -7.40 0.59 -12.14
C ALA A 39 -6.25 0.95 -11.19
N PRO A 40 -5.30 1.81 -11.60
CA PRO A 40 -4.24 2.24 -10.70
C PRO A 40 -4.87 2.97 -9.51
N ILE A 41 -4.63 2.45 -8.31
CA ILE A 41 -4.96 3.16 -7.07
C ILE A 41 -3.80 4.14 -6.85
N PRO A 42 -4.08 5.43 -6.62
CA PRO A 42 -3.01 6.39 -6.36
C PRO A 42 -2.27 6.03 -5.08
N THR A 43 -0.95 5.96 -5.18
CA THR A 43 -0.04 5.84 -4.04
C THR A 43 0.64 7.18 -3.83
N TRP A 44 0.60 7.68 -2.60
CA TRP A 44 1.23 8.93 -2.22
C TRP A 44 2.52 8.69 -1.47
N PHE A 45 3.44 9.65 -1.54
CA PHE A 45 4.67 9.67 -0.75
C PHE A 45 4.68 10.92 0.11
N ASP A 46 5.25 10.81 1.31
CA ASP A 46 5.44 11.89 2.29
C ASP A 46 6.48 12.95 1.89
N ARG A 47 7.22 12.70 0.80
CA ARG A 47 8.29 13.56 0.30
C ARG A 47 8.22 13.68 -1.21
N GLU A 48 8.78 14.76 -1.73
CA GLU A 48 8.95 14.92 -3.17
C GLU A 48 10.05 14.00 -3.70
N TRP A 49 9.81 13.41 -4.88
CA TRP A 49 10.79 12.61 -5.58
C TRP A 49 10.98 13.16 -6.99
N SER A 50 12.24 13.25 -7.43
CA SER A 50 12.52 13.46 -8.85
C SER A 50 12.22 12.17 -9.64
N GLY A 51 11.81 12.32 -10.90
CA GLY A 51 11.56 11.18 -11.78
C GLY A 51 12.79 10.27 -11.92
N GLU A 52 13.98 10.86 -12.02
CA GLU A 52 15.26 10.13 -12.08
C GLU A 52 15.51 9.30 -10.81
N ARG A 53 15.20 9.85 -9.63
CA ARG A 53 15.34 9.14 -8.36
C ARG A 53 14.34 7.98 -8.25
N LEU A 54 13.11 8.17 -8.71
CA LEU A 54 12.12 7.10 -8.78
C LEU A 54 12.58 5.97 -9.71
N GLU A 55 13.03 6.31 -10.91
CA GLU A 55 13.52 5.33 -11.87
C GLU A 55 14.67 4.51 -11.30
N LYS A 56 15.66 5.16 -10.69
CA LYS A 56 16.81 4.48 -10.08
C LYS A 56 16.43 3.53 -8.93
N LEU A 57 15.45 3.91 -8.12
CA LEU A 57 15.07 3.17 -6.91
C LEU A 57 14.00 2.11 -7.16
N PHE A 58 13.06 2.32 -8.08
CA PHE A 58 11.97 1.38 -8.35
C PHE A 58 12.17 0.57 -9.63
N ASN A 59 13.03 1.03 -10.56
CA ASN A 59 13.35 0.33 -11.79
C ASN A 59 14.87 0.07 -11.95
N PRO A 60 15.51 -0.58 -10.97
CA PRO A 60 16.97 -0.75 -10.93
C PRO A 60 17.49 -1.82 -11.92
N GLY A 61 16.62 -2.64 -12.50
CA GLY A 61 17.01 -3.69 -13.43
C GLY A 61 17.67 -3.12 -14.69
N GLU A 62 18.51 -3.92 -15.35
CA GLU A 62 19.25 -3.49 -16.56
C GLU A 62 18.33 -2.98 -17.67
N ARG A 63 17.10 -3.51 -17.73
CA ARG A 63 16.07 -3.11 -18.70
C ARG A 63 15.12 -2.03 -18.18
N LYS A 64 15.50 -1.32 -17.11
CA LYS A 64 14.64 -0.37 -16.40
C LYS A 64 13.34 -1.01 -15.93
N ASP A 65 13.44 -2.25 -15.47
CA ASP A 65 12.35 -2.97 -14.82
C ASP A 65 12.56 -3.00 -13.30
N SER A 66 11.48 -3.32 -12.58
CA SER A 66 11.51 -3.47 -11.12
C SER A 66 12.05 -4.84 -10.67
N GLY A 67 12.53 -5.66 -11.60
CA GLY A 67 12.98 -7.02 -11.35
C GLY A 67 14.48 -7.12 -11.06
N GLY A 68 14.94 -8.33 -10.74
CA GLY A 68 16.36 -8.64 -10.63
C GLY A 68 17.07 -8.10 -9.37
N SER A 69 18.40 -8.02 -9.46
CA SER A 69 19.25 -7.58 -8.35
C SER A 69 18.92 -6.14 -7.96
N GLY A 70 18.64 -5.93 -6.67
CA GLY A 70 18.27 -4.61 -6.15
C GLY A 70 16.80 -4.22 -6.37
N SER A 71 15.93 -5.12 -6.84
CA SER A 71 14.47 -4.92 -6.92
C SER A 71 13.92 -4.20 -5.68
N PRO A 72 13.02 -3.21 -5.81
CA PRO A 72 12.45 -2.52 -4.64
C PRO A 72 11.66 -3.44 -3.70
N PHE A 73 11.27 -4.63 -4.17
CA PHE A 73 10.52 -5.62 -3.39
C PHE A 73 11.41 -6.59 -2.60
N GLY A 74 12.74 -6.43 -2.65
CA GLY A 74 13.69 -7.26 -1.90
C GLY A 74 13.76 -6.91 -0.41
N PRO A 75 14.21 -7.84 0.47
CA PRO A 75 14.28 -7.60 1.91
C PRO A 75 15.14 -6.39 2.30
N ALA A 76 16.29 -6.23 1.63
CA ALA A 76 17.26 -5.15 1.87
C ALA A 76 16.84 -3.80 1.28
N THR A 77 15.97 -3.81 0.27
CA THR A 77 15.58 -2.63 -0.52
C THR A 77 14.14 -2.19 -0.25
N GLY A 78 13.36 -2.99 0.48
CA GLY A 78 11.97 -2.68 0.83
C GLY A 78 11.78 -1.40 1.67
N GLY A 79 12.85 -0.87 2.28
CA GLY A 79 12.82 0.46 2.93
C GLY A 79 12.56 1.61 1.94
N ARG A 80 12.67 1.39 0.62
CA ARG A 80 12.33 2.39 -0.40
C ARG A 80 10.85 2.79 -0.39
N PHE A 81 9.98 1.95 0.17
CA PHE A 81 8.56 2.25 0.35
C PHE A 81 8.26 3.01 1.66
N GLU A 82 9.27 3.33 2.48
CA GLU A 82 9.05 4.18 3.65
C GLU A 82 8.52 5.56 3.25
N GLY A 83 7.49 6.02 3.95
CA GLY A 83 6.78 7.24 3.59
C GLY A 83 5.75 7.07 2.47
N ALA A 84 5.59 5.87 1.90
CA ALA A 84 4.53 5.59 0.94
C ALA A 84 3.21 5.27 1.64
N SER A 85 2.08 5.69 1.08
CA SER A 85 0.73 5.31 1.53
C SER A 85 0.40 3.83 1.31
N TRP A 86 1.34 3.06 0.75
CA TRP A 86 1.21 1.66 0.41
C TRP A 86 2.36 0.83 1.01
N GLY A 87 2.02 -0.40 1.38
CA GLY A 87 2.99 -1.38 1.89
C GLY A 87 3.14 -1.34 3.41
N THR A 88 3.54 -2.47 3.98
CA THR A 88 3.70 -2.64 5.44
C THR A 88 4.77 -1.72 6.03
N ARG A 89 5.76 -1.32 5.21
CA ARG A 89 6.84 -0.38 5.56
C ARG A 89 6.50 1.10 5.33
N GLY A 90 5.32 1.41 4.78
CA GLY A 90 4.92 2.77 4.44
C GLY A 90 4.77 3.72 5.63
N GLY A 91 4.21 3.23 6.74
CA GLY A 91 4.02 4.00 7.99
C GLY A 91 2.88 5.02 7.91
N ILE A 92 2.89 5.88 6.89
CA ILE A 92 1.95 7.00 6.73
C ILE A 92 0.48 6.54 6.57
N GLY A 93 0.22 5.32 6.07
CA GLY A 93 -1.15 4.81 5.97
C GLY A 93 -1.86 4.73 7.33
N THR A 94 -1.15 4.32 8.38
CA THR A 94 -1.67 4.29 9.75
C THR A 94 -1.87 5.70 10.28
N GLU A 95 -0.91 6.59 10.05
CA GLU A 95 -0.98 8.00 10.48
C GLU A 95 -2.16 8.73 9.84
N LEU A 96 -2.37 8.56 8.53
CA LEU A 96 -3.51 9.12 7.81
C LEU A 96 -4.84 8.62 8.39
N TYR A 97 -4.92 7.32 8.71
CA TYR A 97 -6.10 6.72 9.29
C TYR A 97 -6.37 7.25 10.70
N ASP A 98 -5.36 7.34 11.56
CA ASP A 98 -5.47 7.89 12.90
C ASP A 98 -5.88 9.36 12.89
N ALA A 99 -5.27 10.17 12.00
CA ALA A 99 -5.62 11.57 11.84
C ALA A 99 -7.04 11.77 11.31
N TRP A 100 -7.51 10.91 10.39
CA TRP A 100 -8.91 10.91 9.93
C TRP A 100 -9.91 10.55 11.04
N LEU A 101 -9.52 9.69 11.98
CA LEU A 101 -10.31 9.38 13.18
C LEU A 101 -10.23 10.49 14.25
N GLY A 102 -9.48 11.56 14.01
CA GLY A 102 -9.28 12.66 14.96
C GLY A 102 -8.35 12.31 16.11
N ARG A 103 -7.39 11.40 15.89
CA ARG A 103 -6.29 11.12 16.82
C ARG A 103 -5.04 11.88 16.40
N ASP A 104 -4.15 12.13 17.36
CA ASP A 104 -2.83 12.67 17.06
C ASP A 104 -2.00 11.60 16.33
N ALA A 105 -1.47 11.98 15.18
CA ALA A 105 -0.56 11.18 14.37
C ALA A 105 0.71 12.01 14.15
N ASN A 106 1.77 11.78 14.94
CA ASN A 106 3.03 12.51 14.82
C ASN A 106 2.89 14.05 14.82
N GLY A 107 2.05 14.60 15.71
CA GLY A 107 1.91 16.05 15.87
C GLY A 107 1.00 16.75 14.86
N TRP A 108 0.26 15.99 14.04
CA TRP A 108 -0.87 16.49 13.27
C TRP A 108 -2.11 15.61 13.48
N GLY A 109 -3.30 16.14 13.16
CA GLY A 109 -4.56 15.52 13.61
C GLY A 109 -4.81 15.70 15.10
N GLY A 110 -5.88 15.09 15.62
CA GLY A 110 -6.24 15.25 17.04
C GLY A 110 -6.92 16.59 17.35
N THR A 111 -7.63 16.63 18.48
CA THR A 111 -8.51 17.77 18.85
C THR A 111 -7.81 19.13 18.88
N LYS A 112 -6.51 19.18 19.23
CA LYS A 112 -5.76 20.44 19.27
C LYS A 112 -5.48 20.96 17.86
N TRP A 113 -4.95 20.12 16.99
CA TRP A 113 -4.64 20.47 15.61
C TRP A 113 -5.91 20.75 14.80
N GLU A 114 -6.98 19.97 15.01
CA GLU A 114 -8.26 20.12 14.32
C GLU A 114 -8.96 21.45 14.63
N LYS A 115 -8.74 22.03 15.82
CA LYS A 115 -9.27 23.36 16.15
C LYS A 115 -8.66 24.47 15.31
N GLU A 116 -7.39 24.30 14.92
CA GLU A 116 -6.64 25.31 14.18
C GLU A 116 -6.72 25.08 12.66
N ASN A 117 -6.71 23.82 12.22
CA ASN A 117 -6.58 23.44 10.81
C ASN A 117 -7.83 22.76 10.22
N GLY A 118 -8.83 22.47 11.05
CA GLY A 118 -10.00 21.67 10.67
C GLY A 118 -9.73 20.17 10.68
N ARG A 119 -10.77 19.38 10.35
CA ARG A 119 -10.66 17.92 10.26
C ARG A 119 -9.92 17.48 9.01
N VAL A 120 -9.14 16.41 9.15
CA VAL A 120 -8.43 15.80 8.02
C VAL A 120 -9.45 15.18 7.06
N CYS A 121 -9.41 15.62 5.80
CA CYS A 121 -10.19 15.06 4.71
C CYS A 121 -9.26 14.28 3.77
N LEU A 122 -9.46 12.97 3.68
CA LEU A 122 -8.70 12.12 2.76
C LEU A 122 -9.47 11.93 1.45
N PRO A 123 -8.82 12.01 0.28
CA PRO A 123 -9.39 11.49 -0.96
C PRO A 123 -9.64 9.98 -0.84
N LEU A 124 -10.38 9.40 -1.80
CA LEU A 124 -10.63 7.96 -1.83
C LEU A 124 -9.30 7.19 -1.76
N LEU A 125 -9.06 6.53 -0.64
CA LEU A 125 -7.85 5.76 -0.35
C LEU A 125 -8.25 4.31 -0.07
N LEU A 126 -7.50 3.36 -0.65
CA LEU A 126 -7.57 1.96 -0.22
C LEU A 126 -6.60 1.77 0.94
N LEU A 127 -7.13 1.64 2.15
CA LEU A 127 -6.35 1.30 3.33
C LEU A 127 -6.16 -0.21 3.40
N SER A 128 -4.91 -0.68 3.47
CA SER A 128 -4.66 -2.07 3.84
C SER A 128 -5.15 -2.29 5.27
N PRO A 129 -5.83 -3.42 5.56
CA PRO A 129 -6.19 -3.74 6.94
C PRO A 129 -4.94 -3.70 7.81
N PHE A 130 -5.12 -3.11 8.99
CA PHE A 130 -4.12 -2.86 10.00
C PHE A 130 -3.24 -4.10 10.24
N GLU A 131 -1.93 -3.92 10.14
CA GLU A 131 -0.99 -4.80 10.80
C GLU A 131 -0.73 -4.13 12.16
N ASP A 132 -0.95 -4.85 13.27
CA ASP A 132 -0.59 -4.34 14.59
C ASP A 132 0.92 -4.11 14.61
N LYS A 133 1.33 -2.87 14.38
CA LYS A 133 2.70 -2.44 14.55
C LYS A 133 2.92 -2.33 16.05
N GLY A 134 3.17 -3.47 16.70
CA GLY A 134 3.68 -3.50 18.06
C GLY A 134 4.77 -2.44 18.19
N ARG A 135 4.48 -1.39 18.98
CA ARG A 135 5.21 -0.12 19.12
C ARG A 135 6.63 -0.14 18.53
N HIS A 136 6.77 0.16 17.24
CA HIS A 136 8.06 0.56 16.71
C HIS A 136 8.29 2.00 17.14
N ARG A 137 8.93 2.15 18.30
CA ARG A 137 9.56 3.40 18.72
C ARG A 137 10.61 3.74 17.66
N TYR A 138 10.38 4.78 16.88
CA TYR A 138 11.47 5.47 16.20
C TYR A 138 12.39 6.02 17.30
N SER A 139 13.57 5.44 17.46
CA SER A 139 14.64 6.07 18.23
C SER A 139 15.22 7.20 17.40
N SER A 140 15.31 8.36 18.06
CA SER A 140 16.01 9.60 17.71
C SER A 140 17.13 9.52 16.67
#